data_AF-A0A1Y1YAD5-F1
#
_entry.id   AF-A0A1Y1YAD5-F1
#
_cell.length_a   1.000
_cell.length_b   1.000
_cell.length_c   1.000
_cell.angle_alpha   90.00
_cell.angle_beta   90.00
_cell.angle_gamma   90.00
#
_symmetry.space_group_name_H-M   'P 1'
#
loop_
_entity.id
_entity.type
_entity.pdbx_description
1 polymer ?
#
loop_
_entity_poly.entity_id
_entity_poly.type
_entity_poly.pdbx_seq_one_letter_code
_entity_poly.pdbx_strand_id
1 'polypeptide(L)'
;MHKGARKPKKNLGVLDIKPCQGRGLRVVQKIGKQDPYIQVEHGVRSQRTKADKNGGQKPRWEDSFKFDIFEGDTVVRVQCLDQNLRDSSLIGHRTIDFSPVLKSHQWDGWFGLTSQGMPAGEVYLEFTYYPAVSSRSELYQDVCKY
;
A
#
# COMPACT_ATOMS: atom_id res chain seq x y z
N MET A 1 21.39 -1.08 -35.89
CA MET A 1 20.88 -0.13 -34.88
C MET A 1 21.03 -0.77 -33.50
N HIS A 2 22.02 -0.39 -32.71
CA HIS A 2 22.23 -0.96 -31.36
C HIS A 2 21.25 -0.30 -30.39
N LYS A 3 20.27 -1.04 -29.86
CA LYS A 3 19.48 -0.60 -28.72
C LYS A 3 20.39 -0.66 -27.49
N GLY A 4 20.88 0.48 -27.02
CA GLY A 4 21.64 0.57 -25.78
C GLY A 4 20.81 0.05 -24.61
N ALA A 5 21.34 -0.89 -23.83
CA ALA A 5 20.69 -1.39 -22.63
C ALA A 5 20.44 -0.23 -21.65
N ARG A 6 19.20 -0.08 -21.18
CA ARG A 6 18.88 0.89 -20.12
C ARG A 6 19.70 0.53 -18.88
N LYS A 7 20.40 1.52 -18.29
CA LYS A 7 21.05 1.34 -16.99
C LYS A 7 19.99 0.89 -15.95
N PRO A 8 20.31 -0.05 -15.06
CA PRO A 8 19.39 -0.43 -14.00
C PRO A 8 19.12 0.77 -13.09
N LYS A 9 17.85 0.98 -12.73
CA LYS A 9 17.45 2.03 -11.79
C LYS A 9 18.11 1.79 -10.42
N LYS A 10 18.56 2.84 -9.75
CA LYS A 10 19.09 2.77 -8.38
C LYS A 10 17.99 2.29 -7.43
N ASN A 11 18.26 1.27 -6.62
CA ASN A 11 17.40 0.89 -5.50
C ASN A 11 17.57 1.93 -4.38
N LEU A 12 16.47 2.51 -3.95
CA LEU A 12 16.42 3.53 -2.90
C LEU A 12 16.15 2.94 -1.53
N GLY A 13 15.45 1.81 -1.43
CA GLY A 13 15.11 1.16 -0.17
C GLY A 13 13.86 0.28 -0.28
N VAL A 14 13.25 0.01 0.88
CA VAL A 14 12.03 -0.78 1.01
C VAL A 14 10.93 0.08 1.63
N LEU A 15 9.76 0.10 1.00
CA LEU A 15 8.54 0.65 1.57
C LEU A 15 7.69 -0.48 2.12
N ASP A 16 7.44 -0.46 3.43
CA ASP A 16 6.47 -1.30 4.11
C ASP A 16 5.13 -0.55 4.21
N ILE A 17 4.06 -1.19 3.76
CA ILE A 17 2.71 -0.65 3.75
C ILE A 17 1.81 -1.60 4.52
N LYS A 18 1.21 -1.12 5.59
CA LYS A 18 0.32 -1.91 6.45
C LYS A 18 -1.07 -1.29 6.47
N PRO A 19 -2.06 -1.94 5.82
CA PRO A 19 -3.46 -1.57 6.00
C PRO A 19 -3.95 -2.06 7.36
N CYS A 20 -4.50 -1.16 8.18
CA CYS A 20 -4.90 -1.51 9.55
C CYS A 20 -6.42 -1.67 9.70
N GLN A 21 -7.19 -0.73 9.15
CA GLN A 21 -8.65 -0.73 9.30
C GLN A 21 -9.36 0.12 8.24
N GLY A 22 -10.61 -0.23 7.94
CA GLY A 22 -11.50 0.55 7.09
C GLY A 22 -12.59 1.26 7.90
N ARG A 23 -13.17 2.33 7.36
CA ARG A 23 -14.40 2.94 7.89
C ARG A 23 -15.28 3.49 6.77
N GLY A 24 -16.59 3.40 6.98
CA GLY A 24 -17.58 3.95 6.04
C GLY A 24 -17.49 3.36 4.63
N LEU A 25 -17.02 2.12 4.51
CA LEU A 25 -16.83 1.48 3.21
C LEU A 25 -18.16 1.33 2.49
N ARG A 26 -18.21 1.66 1.20
CA ARG A 26 -19.38 1.41 0.35
C ARG A 26 -19.76 -0.08 0.43
N VAL A 27 -21.05 -0.37 0.54
CA VAL A 27 -21.56 -1.75 0.48
C VAL A 27 -21.75 -2.13 -0.98
N VAL A 28 -21.06 -3.19 -1.41
CA VAL A 28 -21.18 -3.73 -2.78
C VAL A 28 -21.76 -5.15 -2.80
N GLN A 29 -21.72 -5.87 -1.68
CA GLN A 29 -22.31 -7.19 -1.54
C GLN A 29 -23.85 -7.13 -1.56
N LYS A 30 -24.48 -8.05 -2.31
CA LYS A 30 -25.95 -8.12 -2.44
C LYS A 30 -26.64 -8.90 -1.32
N ILE A 31 -25.99 -9.95 -0.80
CA ILE A 31 -26.57 -10.85 0.22
C ILE A 31 -25.52 -11.10 1.30
N GLY A 32 -25.85 -10.88 2.57
CA GLY A 32 -24.91 -11.03 3.68
C GLY A 32 -24.03 -9.80 3.89
N LYS A 33 -22.99 -9.95 4.72
CA LYS A 33 -22.03 -8.89 5.02
C LYS A 33 -20.78 -9.06 4.15
N GLN A 34 -20.27 -7.96 3.61
CA GLN A 34 -19.04 -7.97 2.82
C GLN A 34 -17.82 -8.46 3.60
N ASP A 35 -16.88 -9.05 2.85
CA ASP A 35 -15.62 -9.65 3.27
C ASP A 35 -14.44 -8.81 2.74
N PRO A 36 -14.16 -7.62 3.31
CA PRO A 36 -13.25 -6.67 2.70
C PRO A 36 -11.79 -7.13 2.83
N TYR A 37 -11.00 -6.95 1.76
CA TYR A 37 -9.55 -7.05 1.78
C TYR A 37 -8.92 -5.83 1.09
N ILE A 38 -7.65 -5.58 1.39
CA ILE A 38 -6.86 -4.54 0.72
C ILE A 38 -5.88 -5.19 -0.25
N GLN A 39 -5.81 -4.64 -1.46
CA GLN A 39 -4.80 -4.94 -2.46
C GLN A 39 -3.95 -3.70 -2.72
N VAL A 40 -2.63 -3.87 -2.73
CA VAL A 40 -1.66 -2.81 -3.04
C VAL A 40 -0.84 -3.21 -4.26
N GLU A 41 -0.81 -2.31 -5.23
CA GLU A 41 -0.08 -2.48 -6.49
C GLU A 41 1.05 -1.45 -6.58
N HIS A 42 2.26 -1.93 -6.89
CA HIS A 42 3.44 -1.14 -7.17
C HIS A 42 4.16 -1.70 -8.41
N GLY A 43 4.09 -0.98 -9.53
CA GLY A 43 4.58 -1.47 -10.82
C GLY A 43 3.88 -2.77 -11.22
N VAL A 44 4.65 -3.85 -11.39
CA VAL A 44 4.13 -5.19 -11.74
C VAL A 44 3.80 -6.06 -10.52
N ARG A 45 4.13 -5.60 -9.30
CA ARG A 45 3.88 -6.36 -8.07
C ARG A 45 2.51 -6.00 -7.50
N SER A 46 1.75 -7.01 -7.12
CA SER A 46 0.47 -6.89 -6.43
C SER A 46 0.47 -7.81 -5.21
N GLN A 47 0.12 -7.27 -4.05
CA GLN A 47 0.01 -8.00 -2.78
C GLN A 47 -1.34 -7.67 -2.14
N ARG A 48 -1.90 -8.60 -1.37
CA ARG A 48 -3.19 -8.40 -0.70
C ARG A 48 -3.23 -8.96 0.71
N THR A 49 -4.09 -8.37 1.54
CA THR A 49 -4.38 -8.87 2.90
C THR A 49 -5.23 -10.13 2.80
N LYS A 50 -5.36 -10.85 3.92
CA LYS A 50 -6.52 -11.72 4.10
C LYS A 50 -7.80 -10.87 4.11
N ALA A 51 -8.91 -11.47 3.66
CA ALA A 51 -10.22 -10.85 3.81
C ALA A 51 -10.67 -10.89 5.27
N ASP A 52 -11.21 -9.77 5.74
CA ASP A 52 -11.90 -9.70 7.02
C ASP A 52 -13.33 -10.22 6.84
N LYS A 53 -13.51 -11.50 7.16
CA LYS A 53 -14.78 -12.21 6.95
C LYS A 53 -15.89 -11.56 7.77
N ASN A 54 -16.97 -11.17 7.09
CA ASN A 54 -18.06 -10.39 7.64
C ASN A 54 -17.57 -9.08 8.29
N GLY A 55 -16.53 -8.44 7.74
CA GLY A 55 -16.00 -7.16 8.23
C GLY A 55 -16.93 -5.97 7.95
N GLY A 56 -17.70 -6.04 6.85
CA GLY A 56 -18.70 -5.02 6.51
C GLY A 56 -18.08 -3.65 6.20
N GLN A 57 -18.57 -2.59 6.85
CA GLN A 57 -18.10 -1.22 6.60
C GLN A 57 -16.94 -0.78 7.51
N LYS A 58 -16.54 -1.62 8.47
CA LYS A 58 -15.51 -1.32 9.47
C LYS A 58 -14.52 -2.49 9.65
N PRO A 59 -13.89 -2.97 8.58
CA PRO A 59 -13.01 -4.12 8.64
C PRO A 59 -11.67 -3.82 9.35
N ARG A 60 -10.97 -4.87 9.77
CA ARG A 60 -9.59 -4.82 10.32
C ARG A 60 -8.68 -5.81 9.62
N TRP A 61 -7.41 -5.44 9.45
CA TRP A 61 -6.38 -6.29 8.85
C TRP A 61 -5.08 -6.22 9.65
N GLU A 62 -4.25 -7.25 9.50
CA GLU A 62 -2.97 -7.38 10.22
C GLU A 62 -1.77 -7.53 9.28
N ASP A 63 -2.00 -7.86 8.00
CA ASP A 63 -0.93 -8.07 7.02
C ASP A 63 -0.20 -6.76 6.67
N SER A 64 1.08 -6.86 6.30
CA SER A 64 1.87 -5.76 5.72
C SER A 64 2.59 -6.20 4.45
N PHE A 65 2.93 -5.24 3.59
CA PHE A 65 3.52 -5.48 2.29
C PHE A 65 4.81 -4.71 2.13
N LYS A 66 5.88 -5.42 1.76
CA LYS A 66 7.18 -4.80 1.46
C LYS A 66 7.37 -4.69 -0.05
N PHE A 67 7.70 -3.49 -0.51
CA PHE A 67 8.01 -3.18 -1.91
C PHE A 67 9.40 -2.57 -2.01
N ASP A 68 10.22 -3.09 -2.93
CA ASP A 68 11.47 -2.43 -3.32
C ASP A 68 11.13 -1.12 -4.05
N ILE A 69 11.75 -0.03 -3.63
CA ILE A 69 11.57 1.30 -4.22
C ILE A 69 12.80 1.62 -5.05
N PHE A 70 12.59 1.95 -6.32
CA PHE A 70 13.65 2.37 -7.23
C PHE A 70 13.51 3.85 -7.57
N GLU A 71 14.58 4.43 -8.12
CA GLU A 71 14.58 5.80 -8.61
C GLU A 71 13.44 6.05 -9.61
N GLY A 72 12.66 7.10 -9.33
CA GLY A 72 11.48 7.49 -10.10
C GLY A 72 10.17 6.81 -9.69
N ASP A 73 10.19 5.90 -8.72
CA ASP A 73 8.98 5.32 -8.17
C ASP A 73 8.39 6.28 -7.12
N THR A 74 7.13 6.68 -7.30
CA THR A 74 6.48 7.66 -6.42
C THR A 74 5.06 7.28 -6.00
N VAL A 75 4.43 6.29 -6.65
CA VAL A 75 3.01 6.00 -6.43
C VAL A 75 2.74 4.52 -6.17
N VAL A 76 1.77 4.26 -5.29
CA VAL A 76 1.12 2.96 -5.14
C VAL A 76 -0.37 3.09 -5.39
N ARG A 77 -0.98 2.02 -5.91
CA ARG A 77 -2.44 1.94 -6.04
C ARG A 77 -2.98 1.01 -4.96
N VAL A 78 -3.85 1.56 -4.13
CA VAL A 78 -4.55 0.84 -3.05
C VAL A 78 -5.99 0.61 -3.48
N GLN A 79 -6.46 -0.63 -3.35
CA GLN A 79 -7.84 -1.01 -3.61
C GLN A 79 -8.41 -1.74 -2.39
N CYS A 80 -9.66 -1.44 -2.06
CA CYS A 80 -10.46 -2.26 -1.17
C CYS A 80 -11.48 -3.03 -2.01
N LEU A 81 -11.50 -4.35 -1.85
CA LEU A 81 -12.38 -5.25 -2.56
C LEU A 81 -13.14 -6.13 -1.59
N ASP A 82 -14.34 -6.52 -1.99
CA ASP A 82 -15.18 -7.50 -1.31
C ASP A 82 -14.94 -8.89 -1.89
N GLN A 83 -14.41 -9.81 -1.08
CA GLN A 83 -14.13 -11.18 -1.51
C GLN A 83 -15.43 -11.97 -1.67
N ASN A 84 -15.71 -12.42 -2.88
CA ASN A 84 -16.85 -13.29 -3.17
C ASN A 84 -16.36 -14.68 -3.66
N LEU A 85 -17.26 -15.65 -3.74
CA LEU A 85 -16.93 -17.03 -4.12
C LEU A 85 -16.30 -17.17 -5.51
N ARG A 86 -16.64 -16.29 -6.45
CA ARG A 86 -16.11 -16.29 -7.82
C ARG A 86 -15.19 -15.11 -8.05
N ASP A 87 -15.78 -13.91 -8.08
CA ASP A 87 -15.08 -12.68 -8.46
C ASP A 87 -15.22 -11.62 -7.37
N SER A 88 -14.09 -11.06 -6.94
CA SER A 88 -14.10 -9.96 -5.99
C SER A 88 -14.73 -8.70 -6.59
N SER A 89 -15.53 -7.99 -5.80
CA SER A 89 -16.17 -6.73 -6.21
C SER A 89 -15.38 -5.54 -5.67
N LEU A 90 -15.13 -4.54 -6.51
CA LEU A 90 -14.42 -3.33 -6.07
C LEU A 90 -15.32 -2.49 -5.16
N ILE A 91 -14.90 -2.27 -3.91
CA ILE A 91 -15.51 -1.31 -2.99
C ILE A 91 -15.06 0.11 -3.35
N GLY A 92 -13.75 0.31 -3.43
CA GLY A 92 -13.14 1.60 -3.77
C GLY A 92 -11.62 1.51 -3.91
N HIS A 93 -10.99 2.56 -4.42
CA HIS A 93 -9.56 2.63 -4.65
C HIS A 93 -8.99 4.03 -4.42
N ARG A 94 -7.68 4.13 -4.31
CA ARG A 94 -6.92 5.37 -4.28
C ARG A 94 -5.52 5.15 -4.85
N THR A 95 -5.03 6.11 -5.62
CA THR A 95 -3.59 6.22 -5.94
C THR A 95 -2.95 7.16 -4.92
N ILE A 96 -1.87 6.71 -4.28
CA ILE A 96 -1.18 7.45 -3.21
C ILE A 96 0.23 7.75 -3.69
N ASP A 97 0.60 9.03 -3.68
CA ASP A 97 1.99 9.47 -3.82
C ASP A 97 2.71 9.30 -2.47
N PHE A 98 3.63 8.34 -2.41
CA PHE A 98 4.39 8.02 -1.19
C PHE A 98 5.70 8.81 -1.07
N SER A 99 5.99 9.73 -1.99
CA SER A 99 7.21 10.57 -1.96
C SER A 99 7.45 11.27 -0.61
N PRO A 100 6.43 11.72 0.15
CA PRO A 100 6.63 12.27 1.49
C PRO A 100 7.32 11.28 2.45
N VAL A 101 6.95 9.99 2.40
CA VAL A 101 7.48 8.92 3.28
C VAL A 101 8.97 8.68 3.04
N LEU A 102 9.44 8.90 1.81
CA LEU A 102 10.86 8.74 1.47
C LEU A 102 11.77 9.70 2.25
N LYS A 103 11.21 10.79 2.79
CA LYS A 103 11.92 11.78 3.61
C LYS A 103 11.59 11.65 5.09
N SER A 104 10.31 11.46 5.43
CA SER A 104 9.86 11.39 6.82
C SER A 104 10.05 10.03 7.48
N HIS A 105 10.40 9.00 6.70
CA HIS A 105 10.45 7.58 7.08
C HIS A 105 9.11 6.95 7.48
N GLN A 106 8.15 7.72 7.96
CA GLN A 106 6.84 7.24 8.37
C GLN A 106 5.72 8.16 7.88
N TRP A 107 4.56 7.57 7.61
CA TRP A 107 3.32 8.30 7.38
C TRP A 107 2.13 7.41 7.70
N ASP A 108 1.39 7.77 8.74
CA ASP A 108 0.20 7.02 9.14
C ASP A 108 -1.03 7.92 9.00
N GLY A 109 -2.13 7.39 8.48
CA GLY A 109 -3.32 8.21 8.31
C GLY A 109 -4.48 7.54 7.60
N TRP A 110 -5.60 8.26 7.59
CA TRP A 110 -6.80 7.89 6.84
C TRP A 110 -6.69 8.34 5.39
N PHE A 111 -6.94 7.40 4.48
CA PHE A 111 -6.93 7.61 3.05
C PHE A 111 -8.31 7.32 2.48
N GLY A 112 -9.01 8.38 2.04
CA GLY A 112 -10.28 8.26 1.34
C GLY A 112 -10.19 7.48 0.03
N LEU A 113 -11.08 6.52 -0.11
CA LEU A 113 -11.27 5.72 -1.31
C LEU A 113 -12.38 6.33 -2.17
N THR A 114 -12.27 6.14 -3.47
CA THR A 114 -13.32 6.48 -4.43
C THR A 114 -13.69 5.28 -5.29
N SER A 115 -14.92 5.27 -5.79
CA SER A 115 -15.40 4.30 -6.77
C SER A 115 -16.34 5.02 -7.72
N GLN A 116 -16.01 4.98 -9.03
CA GLN A 116 -16.78 5.68 -10.07
C GLN A 116 -16.96 7.19 -9.76
N GLY A 117 -15.91 7.83 -9.25
CA GLY A 117 -15.91 9.26 -8.90
C GLY A 117 -16.61 9.60 -7.57
N MET A 118 -17.24 8.64 -6.91
CA MET A 118 -17.95 8.85 -5.65
C MET A 118 -17.11 8.40 -4.44
N PRO A 119 -17.24 9.05 -3.26
CA PRO A 119 -16.64 8.57 -2.03
C PRO A 119 -17.08 7.13 -1.71
N ALA A 120 -16.12 6.28 -1.30
CA ALA A 120 -16.34 4.86 -1.06
C ALA A 120 -15.83 4.39 0.30
N GLY A 121 -15.67 5.32 1.25
CA GLY A 121 -15.10 5.10 2.58
C GLY A 121 -13.64 5.47 2.66
N GLU A 122 -12.98 5.10 3.75
CA GLU A 122 -11.58 5.41 4.01
C GLU A 122 -10.86 4.20 4.59
N VAL A 123 -9.55 4.12 4.35
CA VAL A 123 -8.67 3.09 4.93
C VAL A 123 -7.55 3.76 5.71
N TYR A 124 -7.28 3.26 6.91
CA TYR A 124 -6.11 3.67 7.69
C TYR A 124 -4.91 2.84 7.24
N LEU A 125 -3.86 3.51 6.79
CA LEU A 125 -2.62 2.88 6.34
C LEU A 125 -1.46 3.42 7.20
N GLU A 126 -0.54 2.53 7.54
CA GLU A 126 0.77 2.85 8.09
C GLU A 126 1.82 2.63 6.99
N PHE A 127 2.62 3.65 6.69
CA PHE A 127 3.75 3.56 5.78
C PHE A 127 5.05 3.66 6.57
N THR A 128 5.99 2.74 6.33
CA THR A 128 7.35 2.83 6.87
C THR A 128 8.38 2.63 5.77
N TYR A 129 9.32 3.56 5.63
CA TYR A 129 10.38 3.52 4.63
C TYR A 129 11.74 3.23 5.26
N TYR A 130 12.38 2.18 4.75
CA TYR A 130 13.72 1.73 5.11
C TYR A 130 14.67 2.04 3.95
N PRO A 131 15.50 3.10 4.03
CA PRO A 131 16.46 3.41 2.98
C PRO A 131 17.42 2.25 2.74
N ALA A 132 17.80 2.05 1.48
CA ALA A 132 18.91 1.19 1.13
C ALA A 132 20.18 1.80 1.75
N VAL A 133 20.85 1.05 2.62
CA VAL A 133 22.08 1.52 3.27
C VAL A 133 23.11 1.84 2.19
N SER A 134 23.47 3.12 2.09
CA SER A 134 24.45 3.58 1.12
C SER A 134 25.82 3.70 1.80
N SER A 135 26.55 2.58 1.81
CA SER A 135 27.91 2.42 2.36
C SER A 135 28.06 2.30 3.88
N ARG A 136 29.19 1.72 4.29
CA ARG A 136 29.54 1.42 5.70
C ARG A 136 29.63 2.67 6.59
N SER A 137 29.87 3.88 6.05
CA SER A 137 30.09 5.08 6.87
C SER A 137 28.84 5.60 7.56
N GLU A 138 27.66 5.44 6.97
CA GLU A 138 26.37 5.84 7.60
C GLU A 138 26.00 4.88 8.74
N LEU A 139 26.32 3.59 8.58
CA LEU A 139 26.11 2.56 9.60
C LEU A 139 26.92 2.84 10.89
N TYR A 140 28.10 3.47 10.79
CA TYR A 140 28.92 3.81 11.96
C TYR A 140 28.44 5.07 12.70
N GLN A 141 27.76 5.99 12.03
CA GLN A 141 27.27 7.22 12.69
C GLN A 141 26.06 6.97 13.59
N ASP A 142 25.28 5.92 13.35
CA ASP A 142 24.16 5.53 14.21
C ASP A 142 24.57 4.59 15.35
N VAL A 143 25.63 3.80 15.18
CA VAL A 143 26.17 2.94 16.24
C VAL A 143 26.97 3.73 17.29
N CYS A 144 27.64 4.82 16.90
CA CYS A 144 28.44 5.65 17.81
C CYS A 144 27.63 6.71 18.59
N LYS A 145 26.28 6.63 18.60
CA LYS A 145 25.40 7.54 19.37
C LYS A 145 24.93 6.99 20.72
N TYR A 146 25.46 5.84 21.14
CA TYR A 146 25.31 5.26 22.47
C TYR A 146 26.69 4.85 23.01
#